data_AF-A0A9P4LHS0-F1
#
_entry.id   AF-A0A9P4LHS0-F1
#
_cell.length_a   1.000
_cell.length_b   1.000
_cell.length_c   1.000
_cell.angle_alpha   90.00
_cell.angle_beta   90.00
_cell.angle_gamma   90.00
#
_symmetry.space_group_name_H-M   'P 1'
#
loop_
_entity.id
_entity.type
_entity.pdbx_description
1 polymer ?
#
loop_
_entity_poly.entity_id
_entity_poly.type
_entity_poly.pdbx_seq_one_letter_code
_entity_poly.pdbx_strand_id
1 'polypeptide(L)'
;MNSPNQKPYRDIPSALIAAITNPEMGGDEPNWRALLTYFEGPAATQGLANLQDFYLWVIRVGIPNAVIDNRWFLQHFYLHNPNASTNLQLRYDRWPGTRQPQPDFYVAPATEPQASPPNQIPPHNIFRDYPTPDGARFALWLGQPLNLPPPGVNSWQMQHRPLVLDGYLDEDELAVRQIIKPALRERTIRVLRIYWWLWQANCWLMAYQAQG
;
A
#
# COMPACT_ATOMS: atom_id res chain seq x y z
N MET A 1 -29.16 3.12 16.91
CA MET A 1 -29.10 2.56 18.27
C MET A 1 -28.32 1.26 18.19
N ASN A 2 -27.12 1.19 18.78
CA ASN A 2 -26.33 -0.05 18.80
C ASN A 2 -26.88 -0.96 19.89
N SER A 3 -27.19 -2.21 19.55
CA SER A 3 -27.65 -3.21 20.51
C SER A 3 -26.55 -3.50 21.55
N PRO A 4 -26.89 -3.70 22.84
CA PRO A 4 -25.91 -3.86 23.93
C PRO A 4 -25.03 -5.13 23.84
N ASN A 5 -25.23 -5.99 22.84
CA ASN A 5 -24.43 -7.19 22.57
C ASN A 5 -23.60 -7.11 21.28
N GLN A 6 -23.59 -5.98 20.57
CA GLN A 6 -22.80 -5.84 19.35
C GLN A 6 -21.35 -5.51 19.72
N LYS A 7 -20.42 -6.44 19.45
CA LYS A 7 -18.98 -6.14 19.55
C LYS A 7 -18.68 -4.86 18.76
N PRO A 8 -17.87 -3.94 19.29
CA PRO A 8 -17.53 -2.71 18.58
C PRO A 8 -16.99 -3.06 17.19
N TYR A 9 -17.40 -2.27 16.20
CA TYR A 9 -16.94 -2.40 14.82
C TYR A 9 -15.40 -2.30 14.81
N ARG A 10 -14.74 -3.20 14.08
CA ARG A 10 -13.29 -3.15 13.90
C ARG A 10 -12.99 -1.94 13.06
N ASP A 11 -12.17 -1.04 13.57
CA ASP A 11 -11.82 0.16 12.84
C ASP A 11 -10.32 0.40 12.93
N ILE A 12 -9.77 0.91 11.85
CA ILE A 12 -8.40 1.38 11.80
C ILE A 12 -8.46 2.77 12.44
N PRO A 13 -7.69 3.06 13.50
CA PRO A 13 -7.74 4.36 14.15
C PRO A 13 -7.53 5.48 13.13
N SER A 14 -8.47 6.41 13.04
CA SER A 14 -8.41 7.52 12.08
C SER A 14 -7.16 8.38 12.24
N ALA A 15 -6.65 8.51 13.47
CA ALA A 15 -5.39 9.18 13.76
C ALA A 15 -4.18 8.46 13.12
N LEU A 16 -4.22 7.12 13.04
CA LEU A 16 -3.18 6.33 12.38
C LEU A 16 -3.22 6.55 10.87
N ILE A 17 -4.43 6.51 10.27
CA ILE A 17 -4.62 6.81 8.85
C ILE A 17 -4.12 8.22 8.55
N ALA A 18 -4.56 9.22 9.33
CA ALA A 18 -4.17 10.62 9.14
C ALA A 18 -2.64 10.82 9.23
N ALA A 19 -1.98 10.17 10.18
CA ALA A 19 -0.53 10.22 10.34
C ALA A 19 0.22 9.59 9.16
N ILE A 20 -0.38 8.62 8.47
CA ILE A 20 0.21 7.95 7.31
C ILE A 20 -0.09 8.72 6.03
N THR A 21 -1.30 9.26 5.87
CA THR A 21 -1.72 9.92 4.62
C THR A 21 -1.18 11.34 4.48
N ASN A 22 -0.80 12.00 5.59
CA ASN A 22 -0.26 13.36 5.56
C ASN A 22 1.11 13.46 6.26
N PRO A 23 2.16 12.80 5.75
CA PRO A 23 3.48 12.99 6.33
C PRO A 23 4.08 14.35 5.99
N GLU A 24 5.04 14.80 6.80
CA GLU A 24 5.78 16.04 6.56
C GLU A 24 6.73 15.88 5.37
N MET A 25 6.62 16.77 4.39
CA MET A 25 7.45 16.76 3.18
C MET A 25 8.94 16.92 3.54
N GLY A 26 9.76 15.96 3.12
CA GLY A 26 11.20 15.95 3.41
C GLY A 26 11.58 15.43 4.80
N GLY A 27 10.62 14.90 5.57
CA GLY A 27 10.90 14.24 6.84
C GLY A 27 11.62 12.89 6.68
N ASP A 28 12.21 12.43 7.78
CA ASP A 28 12.76 11.07 7.89
C ASP A 28 11.65 10.01 7.82
N GLU A 29 12.00 8.79 7.41
CA GLU A 29 11.06 7.66 7.45
C GLU A 29 10.53 7.44 8.88
N PRO A 30 9.21 7.37 9.08
CA PRO A 30 8.63 7.10 10.39
C PRO A 30 9.11 5.76 10.97
N ASN A 31 9.24 5.70 12.30
CA ASN A 31 9.51 4.44 12.99
C ASN A 31 8.24 3.57 13.00
N TRP A 32 8.04 2.79 11.93
CA TRP A 32 6.88 1.90 11.79
C TRP A 32 6.75 0.88 12.91
N ARG A 33 7.88 0.40 13.46
CA ARG A 33 7.85 -0.52 14.61
C ARG A 33 7.18 0.14 15.81
N ALA A 34 7.60 1.37 16.14
CA ALA A 34 7.02 2.14 17.22
C ALA A 34 5.52 2.40 16.97
N LEU A 35 5.14 2.78 15.75
CA LEU A 35 3.74 3.00 15.37
C LEU A 35 2.88 1.74 15.56
N LEU A 36 3.38 0.57 15.14
CA LEU A 36 2.65 -0.69 15.24
C LEU A 36 2.55 -1.24 16.68
N THR A 37 3.35 -0.74 17.63
CA THR A 37 3.17 -1.10 19.06
C THR A 37 1.80 -0.71 19.59
N TYR A 38 1.11 0.25 18.95
CA TYR A 38 -0.29 0.58 19.24
C TYR A 38 -1.17 -0.67 19.26
N PHE A 39 -1.00 -1.58 18.29
CA PHE A 39 -1.79 -2.81 18.19
C PHE A 39 -1.40 -3.87 19.23
N GLU A 40 -0.30 -3.68 19.95
CA GLU A 40 0.20 -4.53 21.03
C GLU A 40 -0.20 -4.06 22.43
N GLY A 41 -0.64 -2.81 22.55
CA GLY A 41 -1.01 -2.23 23.83
C GLY A 41 -2.25 -2.88 24.46
N PRO A 42 -2.36 -2.82 25.80
CA PRO A 42 -3.52 -3.36 26.53
C PRO A 42 -4.84 -2.66 26.18
N ALA A 43 -4.77 -1.43 25.64
CA ALA A 43 -5.92 -0.69 25.15
C ALA A 43 -6.41 -1.13 23.75
N ALA A 44 -5.61 -1.93 23.03
CA ALA A 44 -5.93 -2.40 21.68
C ALA A 44 -6.94 -3.55 21.72
N THR A 45 -8.20 -3.21 21.99
CA THR A 45 -9.31 -4.16 21.90
C THR A 45 -9.36 -4.70 20.46
N GLN A 46 -9.07 -6.00 20.28
CA GLN A 46 -8.90 -6.67 18.97
C GLN A 46 -7.62 -6.31 18.20
N GLY A 47 -6.51 -6.03 18.88
CA GLY A 47 -5.25 -5.57 18.25
C GLY A 47 -4.75 -6.37 17.03
N LEU A 48 -4.88 -7.71 17.00
CA LEU A 48 -4.55 -8.51 15.81
C LEU A 48 -5.51 -8.22 14.64
N ALA A 49 -6.82 -8.20 14.88
CA ALA A 49 -7.80 -7.94 13.83
C ALA A 49 -7.64 -6.53 13.25
N ASN A 50 -7.39 -5.53 14.11
CA ASN A 50 -7.16 -4.16 13.68
C ASN A 50 -5.84 -4.04 12.88
N LEU A 51 -4.80 -4.82 13.24
CA LEU A 51 -3.56 -4.88 12.46
C LEU A 51 -3.80 -5.53 11.09
N GLN A 52 -4.64 -6.56 10.99
CA GLN A 52 -5.02 -7.18 9.72
C GLN A 52 -5.78 -6.20 8.83
N ASP A 53 -6.77 -5.50 9.38
CA ASP A 53 -7.54 -4.51 8.64
C ASP A 53 -6.65 -3.34 8.19
N PHE A 54 -5.73 -2.89 9.05
CA PHE A 54 -4.75 -1.88 8.71
C PHE A 54 -3.79 -2.32 7.59
N TYR A 55 -3.24 -3.52 7.68
CA TYR A 55 -2.41 -4.09 6.63
C TYR A 55 -3.15 -4.14 5.28
N LEU A 56 -4.38 -4.68 5.28
CA LEU A 56 -5.23 -4.75 4.10
C LEU A 56 -5.52 -3.36 3.53
N TRP A 57 -5.79 -2.37 4.38
CA TRP A 57 -5.99 -0.99 3.94
C TRP A 57 -4.74 -0.41 3.26
N VAL A 58 -3.54 -0.67 3.77
CA VAL A 58 -2.30 -0.19 3.13
C VAL A 58 -2.16 -0.78 1.73
N ILE A 59 -2.37 -2.10 1.55
CA ILE A 59 -2.17 -2.76 0.25
C ILE A 59 -3.34 -2.58 -0.73
N ARG A 60 -4.57 -2.32 -0.23
CA ARG A 60 -5.77 -2.15 -1.08
C ARG A 60 -6.16 -0.70 -1.35
N VAL A 61 -5.62 0.24 -0.57
CA VAL A 61 -6.03 1.66 -0.63
C VAL A 61 -4.81 2.57 -0.66
N GLY A 62 -3.96 2.49 0.37
CA GLY A 62 -2.82 3.41 0.52
C GLY A 62 -1.86 3.35 -0.66
N ILE A 63 -1.25 2.19 -0.90
CA ILE A 63 -0.33 1.96 -2.01
C ILE A 63 -1.02 2.19 -3.36
N PRO A 64 -2.21 1.62 -3.66
CA PRO A 64 -2.91 1.89 -4.90
C PRO A 64 -3.11 3.37 -5.22
N ASN A 65 -3.57 4.17 -4.26
CA ASN A 65 -3.75 5.61 -4.46
C ASN A 65 -2.41 6.31 -4.71
N ALA A 66 -1.36 5.98 -3.95
CA ALA A 66 -0.03 6.54 -4.18
C ALA A 66 0.52 6.18 -5.58
N VAL A 67 0.24 4.98 -6.09
CA VAL A 67 0.62 4.57 -7.45
C VAL A 67 -0.19 5.33 -8.51
N ILE A 68 -1.49 5.56 -8.29
CA ILE A 68 -2.32 6.38 -9.18
C ILE A 68 -1.75 7.79 -9.30
N ASP A 69 -1.48 8.44 -8.17
CA ASP A 69 -0.86 9.78 -8.13
C ASP A 69 0.50 9.79 -8.84
N ASN A 70 1.34 8.77 -8.57
CA ASN A 70 2.62 8.62 -9.24
C ASN A 70 2.47 8.55 -10.76
N ARG A 71 1.53 7.72 -11.26
CA ARG A 71 1.27 7.60 -12.70
C ARG A 71 0.81 8.95 -13.30
N TRP A 72 -0.04 9.70 -12.60
CA TRP A 72 -0.48 11.03 -13.07
C TRP A 72 0.67 12.03 -13.12
N PHE A 73 1.50 12.11 -12.09
CA PHE A 73 2.64 13.03 -12.06
C PHE A 73 3.70 12.67 -13.10
N LEU A 74 4.01 11.37 -13.26
CA LEU A 74 4.91 10.89 -14.30
C LEU A 74 4.39 11.19 -15.71
N GLN A 75 3.09 11.01 -15.94
CA GLN A 75 2.48 11.33 -17.23
C GLN A 75 2.70 12.80 -17.57
N HIS A 76 2.45 13.71 -16.63
CA HIS A 76 2.75 15.13 -16.82
C HIS A 76 4.24 15.38 -17.09
N PHE A 77 5.13 14.75 -16.33
CA PHE A 77 6.58 14.85 -16.54
C PHE A 77 6.99 14.42 -17.95
N TYR A 78 6.53 13.27 -18.43
CA TYR A 78 6.89 12.76 -19.76
C TYR A 78 6.24 13.54 -20.91
N LEU A 79 5.08 14.16 -20.70
CA LEU A 79 4.49 15.08 -21.68
C LEU A 79 5.37 16.32 -21.90
N HIS A 80 6.01 16.84 -20.84
CA HIS A 80 6.94 17.97 -20.93
C HIS A 80 8.38 17.54 -21.28
N ASN A 81 8.72 16.28 -21.07
CA ASN A 81 10.05 15.73 -21.31
C ASN A 81 9.97 14.44 -22.16
N PRO A 82 9.56 14.53 -23.44
CA PRO A 82 9.29 13.35 -24.27
C PRO A 82 10.52 12.45 -24.48
N ASN A 83 11.72 13.02 -24.39
CA ASN A 83 12.98 12.29 -24.55
C ASN A 83 13.56 11.75 -23.23
N ALA A 84 12.86 11.92 -22.10
CA ALA A 84 13.34 11.46 -20.80
C ALA A 84 13.48 9.93 -20.75
N SER A 85 14.36 9.45 -19.88
CA SER A 85 14.56 8.02 -19.72
C SER A 85 13.34 7.33 -19.10
N THR A 86 13.08 6.08 -19.52
CA THR A 86 12.13 5.18 -18.85
C THR A 86 12.66 4.63 -17.53
N ASN A 87 13.90 4.97 -17.18
CA ASN A 87 14.59 4.52 -15.99
C ASN A 87 14.57 5.55 -14.86
N LEU A 88 13.60 6.47 -14.87
CA LEU A 88 13.43 7.47 -13.82
C LEU A 88 13.21 6.80 -12.45
N GLN A 89 14.04 7.16 -11.47
CA GLN A 89 14.04 6.53 -10.13
C GLN A 89 12.78 6.83 -9.31
N LEU A 90 12.02 7.86 -9.69
CA LEU A 90 10.79 8.28 -9.02
C LEU A 90 9.55 7.50 -9.48
N ARG A 91 9.69 6.56 -10.43
CA ARG A 91 8.56 5.75 -10.87
C ARG A 91 8.22 4.70 -9.83
N TYR A 92 6.93 4.50 -9.59
CA TYR A 92 6.43 3.50 -8.64
C TYR A 92 7.00 2.08 -8.86
N ASP A 93 7.31 1.71 -10.11
CA ASP A 93 7.89 0.42 -10.50
C ASP A 93 9.43 0.36 -10.34
N ARG A 94 10.04 1.33 -9.64
CA ARG A 94 11.50 1.45 -9.44
C ARG A 94 11.92 1.46 -7.97
N TRP A 95 11.07 0.93 -7.10
CA TRP A 95 11.38 0.71 -5.70
C TRP A 95 12.82 0.16 -5.50
N PRO A 96 13.72 0.87 -4.80
CA PRO A 96 15.14 0.53 -4.68
C PRO A 96 15.42 -0.81 -4.00
N GLY A 97 14.54 -1.27 -3.11
CA GLY A 97 14.65 -2.56 -2.43
C GLY A 97 14.54 -3.79 -3.35
N THR A 98 14.38 -3.58 -4.66
CA THR A 98 14.42 -4.66 -5.68
C THR A 98 15.82 -4.96 -6.23
N ARG A 99 16.87 -4.20 -5.87
CA ARG A 99 18.19 -4.23 -6.58
C ARG A 99 19.42 -4.67 -5.78
N GLN A 100 19.28 -5.14 -4.55
CA GLN A 100 20.40 -5.72 -3.78
C GLN A 100 19.96 -7.01 -3.09
N PRO A 101 20.90 -7.95 -2.78
CA PRO A 101 20.54 -9.20 -2.13
C PRO A 101 20.24 -8.92 -0.66
N GLN A 102 19.04 -8.40 -0.41
CA GLN A 102 18.45 -8.29 0.92
C GLN A 102 17.10 -9.03 0.91
N PRO A 103 16.65 -9.53 2.08
CA PRO A 103 15.53 -10.46 2.21
C PRO A 103 14.13 -9.88 1.90
N ASP A 104 14.04 -8.79 1.13
CA ASP A 104 12.80 -8.11 0.74
C ASP A 104 12.18 -8.73 -0.54
N PHE A 105 12.31 -10.04 -0.69
CA PHE A 105 11.48 -10.79 -1.65
C PHE A 105 10.04 -10.77 -1.16
N TYR A 106 9.08 -10.58 -2.08
CA TYR A 106 7.68 -10.85 -1.77
C TYR A 106 7.56 -12.29 -1.28
N VAL A 107 7.10 -12.45 -0.04
CA VAL A 107 6.80 -13.74 0.57
C VAL A 107 5.30 -13.92 0.47
N ALA A 108 4.80 -14.97 -0.17
CA ALA A 108 3.35 -15.17 -0.28
C ALA A 108 2.71 -15.32 1.11
N PRO A 109 1.50 -14.78 1.37
CA PRO A 109 0.81 -14.92 2.65
C PRO A 109 0.71 -16.37 3.14
N ALA A 110 0.47 -17.32 2.23
CA ALA A 110 0.36 -18.75 2.54
C ALA A 110 1.66 -19.38 3.07
N THR A 111 2.82 -18.77 2.83
CA THR A 111 4.12 -19.27 3.31
C THR A 111 4.52 -18.70 4.67
N GLU A 112 3.80 -17.69 5.16
CA GLU A 112 4.01 -17.11 6.48
C GLU A 112 3.50 -18.06 7.57
N PRO A 113 3.97 -17.94 8.83
CA PRO A 113 3.40 -18.69 9.94
C PRO A 113 1.91 -18.35 10.14
N GLN A 114 1.07 -19.40 10.12
CA GLN A 114 -0.39 -19.28 10.18
C GLN A 114 -0.93 -19.53 11.60
N ALA A 115 -2.03 -18.88 11.93
CA ALA A 115 -2.81 -19.10 13.13
C ALA A 115 -3.57 -20.42 13.01
N SER A 116 -3.49 -21.24 14.04
CA SER A 116 -4.30 -22.46 14.16
C SER A 116 -5.67 -22.14 14.78
N PRO A 117 -6.73 -22.91 14.47
CA PRO A 117 -7.99 -22.84 15.19
C PRO A 117 -7.77 -22.95 16.72
N PRO A 118 -8.47 -22.17 17.55
CA PRO A 118 -9.59 -21.28 17.25
C PRO A 118 -9.20 -19.82 16.96
N ASN A 119 -7.91 -19.50 16.81
CA ASN A 119 -7.41 -18.13 16.67
C ASN A 119 -7.55 -17.55 15.25
N GLN A 120 -8.26 -18.24 14.37
CA GLN A 120 -8.52 -17.82 13.01
C GLN A 120 -9.55 -16.71 12.99
N ILE A 121 -9.25 -15.63 12.26
CA ILE A 121 -10.14 -14.47 12.14
C ILE A 121 -10.83 -14.55 10.77
N PRO A 122 -12.17 -14.52 10.70
CA PRO A 122 -12.87 -14.57 9.43
C PRO A 122 -12.71 -13.26 8.63
N PRO A 123 -12.82 -13.32 7.28
CA PRO A 123 -12.91 -12.16 6.40
C PRO A 123 -13.93 -11.12 6.83
N HIS A 124 -13.61 -9.86 6.55
CA HIS A 124 -14.35 -8.69 7.03
C HIS A 124 -14.07 -7.49 6.13
N ASN A 125 -15.08 -6.66 5.87
CA ASN A 125 -14.86 -5.43 5.13
C ASN A 125 -14.04 -4.44 5.95
N ILE A 126 -12.91 -3.97 5.43
CA ILE A 126 -12.10 -2.93 6.10
C ILE A 126 -12.83 -1.59 6.25
N PHE A 127 -13.94 -1.40 5.52
CA PHE A 127 -14.82 -0.25 5.58
C PHE A 127 -16.21 -0.65 6.04
N ARG A 128 -16.85 0.25 6.80
CA ARG A 128 -18.18 0.00 7.38
C ARG A 128 -19.25 -0.17 6.31
N ASP A 129 -19.22 0.72 5.31
CA ASP A 129 -20.32 0.88 4.35
C ASP A 129 -19.94 0.40 2.94
N TYR A 130 -18.70 -0.07 2.75
CA TYR A 130 -18.17 -0.46 1.43
C TYR A 130 -17.42 -1.79 1.51
N PRO A 131 -17.45 -2.60 0.43
CA PRO A 131 -16.61 -3.79 0.36
C PRO A 131 -15.12 -3.41 0.35
N THR A 132 -14.28 -4.28 0.92
CA THR A 132 -12.82 -4.16 0.75
C THR A 132 -12.48 -4.16 -0.75
N PRO A 133 -11.67 -3.21 -1.24
CA PRO A 133 -11.27 -3.20 -2.65
C PRO A 133 -10.56 -4.49 -3.05
N ASP A 134 -10.91 -4.97 -4.24
CA ASP A 134 -10.30 -6.15 -4.86
C ASP A 134 -8.98 -5.73 -5.53
N GLY A 135 -7.86 -6.17 -4.97
CA GLY A 135 -6.55 -5.81 -5.47
C GLY A 135 -6.18 -6.48 -6.80
N ALA A 136 -6.82 -7.60 -7.17
CA ALA A 136 -6.64 -8.20 -8.49
C ALA A 136 -7.10 -7.21 -9.58
N ARG A 137 -8.19 -6.47 -9.34
CA ARG A 137 -8.67 -5.43 -10.26
C ARG A 137 -7.68 -4.28 -10.39
N PHE A 138 -7.02 -3.90 -9.30
CA PHE A 138 -5.99 -2.86 -9.35
C PHE A 138 -4.75 -3.32 -10.10
N ALA A 139 -4.28 -4.54 -9.87
CA ALA A 139 -3.17 -5.14 -10.62
C ALA A 139 -3.50 -5.23 -12.13
N LEU A 140 -4.72 -5.63 -12.48
CA LEU A 140 -5.20 -5.60 -13.86
C LEU A 140 -5.18 -4.18 -14.45
N TRP A 141 -5.61 -3.17 -13.70
CA TRP A 141 -5.57 -1.77 -14.13
C TRP A 141 -4.14 -1.25 -14.33
N LEU A 142 -3.16 -1.70 -13.54
CA LEU A 142 -1.76 -1.34 -13.75
C LEU A 142 -1.23 -1.81 -15.11
N GLY A 143 -1.66 -3.00 -15.55
CA GLY A 143 -1.33 -3.54 -16.86
C GLY A 143 -1.99 -2.82 -18.04
N GLN A 144 -2.99 -1.96 -17.80
CA GLN A 144 -3.68 -1.24 -18.86
C GLN A 144 -2.90 0.00 -19.32
N PRO A 145 -2.93 0.31 -20.64
CA PRO A 145 -2.40 1.57 -21.15
C PRO A 145 -3.13 2.76 -20.52
N LEU A 146 -2.46 3.92 -20.40
CA LEU A 146 -3.15 5.12 -19.95
C LEU A 146 -4.12 5.60 -21.03
N ASN A 147 -5.36 5.91 -20.66
CA ASN A 147 -6.29 6.54 -21.59
C ASN A 147 -5.95 8.02 -21.73
N LEU A 148 -5.25 8.37 -22.81
CA LEU A 148 -4.90 9.75 -23.16
C LEU A 148 -5.93 10.33 -24.14
N PRO A 149 -6.42 11.57 -23.94
CA PRO A 149 -7.23 12.24 -24.95
C PRO A 149 -6.38 12.51 -26.20
N PRO A 150 -6.93 12.40 -27.43
CA PRO A 150 -6.21 12.70 -28.66
C PRO A 150 -5.62 14.12 -28.66
N PRO A 151 -4.41 14.35 -29.19
CA PRO A 151 -3.54 13.41 -29.91
C PRO A 151 -2.59 12.60 -29.00
N GLY A 152 -2.85 12.54 -27.70
CA GLY A 152 -1.96 11.96 -26.71
C GLY A 152 -1.58 10.52 -27.04
N VAL A 153 -0.33 10.32 -27.45
CA VAL A 153 0.23 8.99 -27.65
C VAL A 153 0.59 8.44 -26.28
N ASN A 154 0.12 7.24 -25.97
CA ASN A 154 0.59 6.49 -24.81
C ASN A 154 2.11 6.47 -24.84
N SER A 155 2.72 7.21 -23.92
CA SER A 155 4.17 7.14 -23.82
C SER A 155 4.51 5.72 -23.40
N TRP A 156 5.21 5.00 -24.26
CA TRP A 156 5.81 3.70 -23.95
C TRP A 156 6.66 3.78 -22.67
N GLN A 157 7.12 4.98 -22.30
CA GLN A 157 7.78 5.25 -21.03
C GLN A 157 6.88 4.91 -19.83
N MET A 158 5.57 5.02 -19.94
CA MET A 158 4.57 4.77 -18.88
C MET A 158 4.09 3.32 -18.78
N GLN A 159 4.63 2.41 -19.59
CA GLN A 159 4.26 1.00 -19.51
C GLN A 159 4.66 0.42 -18.15
N HIS A 160 3.71 -0.24 -17.49
CA HIS A 160 3.95 -0.95 -16.25
C HIS A 160 4.90 -2.14 -16.47
N ARG A 161 5.76 -2.39 -15.48
CA ARG A 161 6.71 -3.49 -15.47
C ARG A 161 6.40 -4.38 -14.27
N PRO A 162 6.43 -5.72 -14.40
CA PRO A 162 6.24 -6.61 -13.27
C PRO A 162 7.23 -6.32 -12.15
N LEU A 163 6.75 -6.24 -10.90
CA LEU A 163 7.57 -5.99 -9.73
C LEU A 163 7.07 -6.71 -8.47
N VAL A 164 7.91 -6.72 -7.44
CA VAL A 164 7.62 -7.30 -6.12
C VAL A 164 6.32 -6.72 -5.50
N LEU A 165 6.02 -5.45 -5.77
CA LEU A 165 4.80 -4.79 -5.31
C LEU A 165 3.53 -5.48 -5.82
N ASP A 166 3.55 -6.04 -7.02
CA ASP A 166 2.36 -6.66 -7.62
C ASP A 166 1.87 -7.84 -6.77
N GLY A 167 2.81 -8.58 -6.18
CA GLY A 167 2.48 -9.66 -5.24
C GLY A 167 1.74 -9.15 -4.01
N TYR A 168 2.16 -8.00 -3.45
CA TYR A 168 1.49 -7.38 -2.30
C TYR A 168 0.10 -6.84 -2.65
N LEU A 169 -0.05 -6.29 -3.85
CA LEU A 169 -1.31 -5.70 -4.30
C LEU A 169 -2.40 -6.75 -4.52
N ASP A 170 -2.03 -7.99 -4.84
CA ASP A 170 -2.95 -9.09 -5.20
C ASP A 170 -3.03 -10.20 -4.13
N GLU A 171 -2.75 -9.88 -2.86
CA GLU A 171 -2.80 -10.89 -1.81
C GLU A 171 -4.22 -11.39 -1.53
N ASP A 172 -4.38 -12.69 -1.26
CA ASP A 172 -5.64 -13.24 -0.80
C ASP A 172 -5.94 -12.78 0.64
N GLU A 173 -7.11 -12.14 0.83
CA GLU A 173 -7.50 -11.61 2.15
C GLU A 173 -7.64 -12.72 3.19
N LEU A 174 -8.17 -13.88 2.79
CA LEU A 174 -8.35 -15.00 3.72
C LEU A 174 -7.00 -15.47 4.25
N ALA A 175 -6.00 -15.65 3.38
CA ALA A 175 -4.64 -16.03 3.75
C ALA A 175 -3.98 -14.98 4.65
N VAL A 176 -4.13 -13.68 4.35
CA VAL A 176 -3.61 -12.59 5.20
C VAL A 176 -4.20 -12.65 6.61
N ARG A 177 -5.51 -12.91 6.73
CA ARG A 177 -6.20 -13.00 8.02
C ARG A 177 -5.83 -14.22 8.85
N GLN A 178 -5.12 -15.18 8.25
CA GLN A 178 -4.58 -16.33 8.96
C GLN A 178 -3.13 -16.10 9.42
N ILE A 179 -2.46 -15.01 9.05
CA ILE A 179 -1.08 -14.76 9.49
C ILE A 179 -1.05 -14.42 10.99
N ILE A 180 -0.11 -15.05 11.73
CA ILE A 180 0.09 -14.72 13.15
C ILE A 180 0.60 -13.28 13.34
N LYS A 181 0.25 -12.68 14.49
CA LYS A 181 0.57 -11.28 14.79
C LYS A 181 2.03 -10.87 14.55
N PRO A 182 3.06 -11.62 15.00
CA PRO A 182 4.45 -11.21 14.77
C PRO A 182 4.84 -11.16 13.29
N ALA A 183 4.43 -12.17 12.51
CA ALA A 183 4.71 -12.22 11.08
C ALA A 183 3.97 -11.12 10.31
N LEU A 184 2.69 -10.90 10.65
CA LEU A 184 1.89 -9.84 10.06
C LEU A 184 2.47 -8.45 10.34
N ARG A 185 3.03 -8.23 11.54
CA ARG A 185 3.68 -6.97 11.89
C ARG A 185 4.89 -6.69 10.99
N GLU A 186 5.79 -7.65 10.82
CA GLU A 186 6.96 -7.50 9.94
C GLU A 186 6.53 -7.29 8.49
N ARG A 187 5.50 -8.01 8.04
CA ARG A 187 4.88 -7.80 6.73
C ARG A 187 4.31 -6.39 6.56
N THR A 188 3.64 -5.88 7.59
CA THR A 188 3.07 -4.52 7.63
C THR A 188 4.16 -3.46 7.52
N ILE A 189 5.31 -3.66 8.19
CA ILE A 189 6.46 -2.75 8.09
C ILE A 189 7.00 -2.70 6.65
N ARG A 190 7.09 -3.85 5.97
CA ARG A 190 7.53 -3.89 4.57
C ARG A 190 6.62 -3.08 3.66
N VAL A 191 5.30 -3.23 3.78
CA VAL A 191 4.36 -2.46 2.94
C VAL A 191 4.29 -0.98 3.31
N LEU A 192 4.51 -0.62 4.58
CA LEU A 192 4.59 0.79 5.00
C LEU A 192 5.84 1.48 4.48
N ARG A 193 6.99 0.78 4.45
CA ARG A 193 8.16 1.21 3.69
C ARG A 193 7.76 1.47 2.24
N ILE A 194 7.10 0.48 1.61
CA ILE A 194 6.64 0.59 0.23
C ILE A 194 5.86 1.87 -0.04
N TYR A 195 4.87 2.10 0.82
CA TYR A 195 4.05 3.28 0.80
C TYR A 195 4.86 4.57 1.00
N TRP A 196 5.79 4.59 1.97
CA TRP A 196 6.59 5.76 2.30
C TRP A 196 7.42 6.28 1.13
N TRP A 197 8.18 5.40 0.46
CA TRP A 197 9.00 5.86 -0.66
C TRP A 197 8.16 6.24 -1.87
N LEU A 198 6.98 5.61 -2.08
CA LEU A 198 6.04 6.07 -3.11
C LEU A 198 5.55 7.49 -2.83
N TRP A 199 5.19 7.75 -1.57
CA TRP A 199 4.78 9.06 -1.14
C TRP A 199 5.89 10.11 -1.31
N GLN A 200 7.12 9.79 -0.93
CA GLN A 200 8.26 10.68 -1.17
C GLN A 200 8.44 10.95 -2.67
N ALA A 201 8.43 9.90 -3.50
CA ALA A 201 8.56 10.04 -4.95
C ALA A 201 7.47 10.95 -5.53
N ASN A 202 6.23 10.83 -5.06
CA ASN A 202 5.13 11.72 -5.43
C ASN A 202 5.36 13.16 -5.00
N CYS A 203 5.87 13.40 -3.79
CA CYS A 203 6.22 14.74 -3.34
C CYS A 203 7.30 15.38 -4.22
N TRP A 204 8.33 14.64 -4.61
CA TRP A 204 9.37 15.11 -5.53
C TRP A 204 8.80 15.46 -6.91
N LEU A 205 7.94 14.60 -7.46
CA LEU A 205 7.31 14.85 -8.76
C LEU A 205 6.33 16.04 -8.71
N MET A 206 5.56 16.18 -7.63
CA MET A 206 4.66 17.32 -7.42
C MET A 206 5.46 18.63 -7.29
N ALA A 207 6.57 18.62 -6.54
CA ALA A 207 7.44 19.78 -6.42
C ALA A 207 8.06 20.17 -7.78
N TYR A 208 8.41 19.19 -8.61
CA TYR A 208 8.85 19.44 -9.99
C TYR A 208 7.74 20.09 -10.82
N GLN A 209 6.51 19.56 -10.79
CA GLN A 209 5.38 20.16 -11.53
C GLN A 209 5.10 21.61 -11.13
N ALA A 210 5.27 21.95 -9.85
CA ALA A 210 5.06 23.30 -9.36
C ALA A 210 6.10 24.32 -9.88
N GLN A 211 7.24 23.86 -10.41
CA GLN A 211 8.32 24.72 -10.92
C GLN A 211 8.18 25.07 -12.41
N GLY A 212 7.24 24.44 -13.13
CA GLY A 212 7.07 24.58 -14.59
C GLY A 212 8.06 23.74 -15.39
#